data_AF-A0AAW2AFC9-F1
#
_entry.id   AF-A0AAW2AFC9-F1
#
_cell.length_a   1.000
_cell.length_b   1.000
_cell.length_c   1.000
_cell.angle_alpha   90.00
_cell.angle_beta   90.00
_cell.angle_gamma   90.00
#
_symmetry.space_group_name_H-M   'P 1'
#
loop_
_entity.id
_entity.type
_entity.pdbx_description
1 polymer ?
#
loop_
_entity_poly.entity_id
_entity_poly.type
_entity_poly.pdbx_seq_one_letter_code
_entity_poly.pdbx_strand_id
1 'polypeptide(L)' 'HPQIPSQYYPNYLTDPDEIAEVDKINLYVKRAGKIMEVDMFPMESISVLLKEACESAGKKPEKMSLIFE' A
#
# COMPACT_ATOMS: atom_id res chain seq x y z
N HIS A 1 -16.52 40.67 15.24
CA HIS A 1 -16.22 39.49 14.41
C HIS A 1 -16.87 38.28 15.05
N PRO A 2 -17.78 37.56 14.36
CA PRO A 2 -18.34 36.32 14.90
C PRO A 2 -17.28 35.23 14.91
N GLN A 3 -17.17 34.50 16.02
CA GLN A 3 -16.27 33.37 16.20
C GLN A 3 -16.90 32.13 15.55
N ILE A 4 -16.13 31.44 14.71
CA ILE A 4 -16.53 30.22 14.01
C ILE A 4 -16.73 29.11 15.07
N PRO A 5 -17.79 28.28 15.00
CA PRO A 5 -18.02 27.21 15.96
C PRO A 5 -16.95 26.11 15.82
N SER A 6 -16.33 25.77 16.94
CA SER A 6 -15.45 24.60 17.10
C SER A 6 -16.28 23.31 17.04
N GLN A 7 -16.58 22.75 15.86
CA GLN A 7 -17.06 21.37 15.75
C GLN A 7 -16.62 20.68 14.45
N TYR A 8 -16.37 19.37 14.59
CA TYR A 8 -16.01 18.34 13.59
C TYR A 8 -14.52 18.06 13.33
N TYR A 9 -13.86 17.50 14.33
CA TYR A 9 -13.00 16.33 14.08
C TYR A 9 -13.81 15.08 14.44
N PRO A 10 -13.94 14.08 13.55
CA PRO A 10 -14.63 12.84 13.89
C PRO A 10 -13.74 12.04 14.85
N ASN A 11 -14.35 11.65 15.97
CA ASN A 11 -13.95 10.68 16.98
C ASN A 11 -12.74 9.79 16.65
N TYR A 12 -11.60 10.04 17.31
CA TYR A 12 -10.68 8.97 17.71
C TYR A 12 -10.90 8.70 19.20
N LEU A 13 -12.05 8.08 19.48
CA LEU A 13 -12.31 7.35 20.72
C LEU A 13 -12.48 5.90 20.27
N THR A 14 -11.36 5.25 20.03
CA THR A 14 -11.30 3.81 19.75
C THR A 14 -10.20 3.24 20.64
N ASP A 15 -10.56 2.15 21.31
CA ASP A 15 -9.71 1.35 22.17
C ASP A 15 -8.30 1.16 21.59
N PRO A 16 -7.22 1.24 22.39
CA PRO A 16 -5.88 0.89 21.93
C PRO A 16 -5.72 -0.57 21.48
N ASP A 17 -6.74 -1.42 21.71
CA ASP A 17 -6.77 -2.84 21.34
C ASP A 17 -7.50 -3.13 20.01
N GLU A 18 -8.15 -2.14 19.37
CA GLU A 18 -8.64 -2.27 17.99
C GLU A 18 -7.56 -1.82 17.00
N ILE A 19 -6.47 -2.58 16.91
CA ILE A 19 -5.67 -2.57 15.69
C ILE A 19 -6.57 -3.23 14.64
N ALA A 20 -7.37 -2.41 13.94
CA ALA A 20 -8.23 -2.86 12.86
C ALA A 20 -7.44 -3.84 11.99
N GLU A 21 -7.95 -5.06 11.82
CA GLU A 21 -7.41 -6.02 10.87
C GLU A 21 -7.43 -5.33 9.50
N VAL A 22 -6.27 -4.81 9.08
CA VAL A 22 -6.20 -4.09 7.82
C VAL A 22 -6.20 -5.15 6.73
N ASP A 23 -7.35 -5.31 6.06
CA ASP A 23 -7.49 -6.19 4.92
C ASP A 23 -6.40 -5.87 3.89
N LYS A 24 -5.67 -6.91 3.48
CA LYS A 24 -4.65 -6.78 2.43
C LYS A 24 -5.33 -6.77 1.07
N ILE A 25 -4.78 -6.00 0.14
CA ILE A 25 -5.14 -6.06 -1.26
C ILE A 25 -4.25 -7.08 -1.98
N ASN A 26 -4.85 -7.88 -2.84
CA ASN A 26 -4.14 -8.85 -3.65
C ASN A 26 -3.86 -8.29 -5.05
N LEU A 27 -2.59 -8.32 -5.45
CA LEU A 27 -2.13 -7.74 -6.71
C LEU A 27 -1.44 -8.82 -7.57
N TYR A 28 -1.79 -8.85 -8.85
CA TYR A 28 -1.12 -9.69 -9.83
C TYR A 28 -0.04 -8.92 -10.58
N VAL A 29 1.21 -9.32 -10.40
CA VAL A 29 2.37 -8.70 -11.04
C VAL A 29 2.91 -9.61 -12.14
N LYS A 30 3.03 -9.10 -13.37
CA LYS A 30 3.60 -9.83 -14.51
C LYS A 30 5.05 -9.43 -14.73
N ARG A 31 5.97 -10.39 -14.63
CA ARG A 31 7.42 -10.22 -14.88
C ARG A 31 7.93 -11.25 -15.88
N ALA A 32 8.49 -10.79 -17.00
CA ALA A 32 9.10 -11.66 -18.02
C ALA A 32 8.24 -12.90 -18.39
N GLY A 33 6.94 -12.69 -18.55
CA GLY A 33 5.97 -13.75 -18.90
C GLY A 33 5.49 -14.64 -17.74
N LYS A 34 5.98 -14.43 -16.52
CA LYS A 34 5.47 -15.09 -15.30
C LYS A 34 4.57 -14.13 -14.54
N ILE A 35 3.46 -14.64 -14.02
CA ILE A 35 2.57 -13.90 -13.12
C ILE A 35 2.89 -14.34 -11.69
N MET A 36 2.95 -13.38 -10.77
CA MET A 36 3.07 -13.60 -9.34
C MET A 36 1.96 -12.83 -8.63
N GLU A 37 1.52 -13.39 -7.51
CA GLU A 37 0.52 -12.82 -6.62
C GLU A 37 1.25 -12.17 -5.45
N VAL A 38 0.87 -10.94 -5.11
CA VAL A 38 1.48 -10.17 -4.03
C VAL A 38 0.38 -9.55 -3.17
N ASP A 39 0.43 -9.81 -1.87
CA ASP A 39 -0.45 -9.18 -0.90
C ASP A 39 0.20 -7.90 -0.36
N MET A 40 -0.52 -6.79 -0.43
CA MET A 40 -0.03 -5.47 -0.05
C MET A 40 -1.02 -4.80 0.90
N PHE A 41 -0.52 -3.98 1.85
CA PHE A 41 -1.43 -3.15 2.64
C PHE A 41 -1.91 -1.94 1.83
N PRO A 42 -3.17 -1.49 1.98
CA PRO A 42 -3.71 -0.37 1.20
C PRO A 42 -2.90 0.93 1.28
N MET A 43 -2.20 1.17 2.39
CA MET A 43 -1.38 2.37 2.62
C MET A 43 0.10 2.14 2.31
N GLU A 44 0.48 0.95 1.85
CA GLU A 44 1.86 0.62 1.52
C GLU A 44 2.27 1.26 0.19
N SER A 45 3.53 1.67 0.09
CA SER A 45 4.02 2.29 -1.14
C SER A 45 4.16 1.25 -2.25
N ILE A 46 3.59 1.52 -3.43
CA ILE A 46 3.73 0.66 -4.63
C ILE A 46 5.20 0.38 -5.00
N SER A 47 6.12 1.26 -4.59
CA SER A 47 7.58 1.07 -4.77
C SER A 47 8.10 -0.20 -4.09
N VAL A 48 7.44 -0.67 -3.02
CA VAL A 48 7.74 -1.93 -2.35
C VAL A 48 7.55 -3.11 -3.31
N LEU A 49 6.48 -3.13 -4.11
CA LEU A 49 6.26 -4.19 -5.10
C LEU A 49 7.40 -4.26 -6.12
N LEU A 50 7.87 -3.11 -6.61
CA LEU A 50 8.97 -3.07 -7.56
C LEU A 50 10.24 -3.66 -6.94
N LYS A 51 10.51 -3.31 -5.69
CA LYS A 51 11.67 -3.78 -4.96
C LYS A 51 11.61 -5.29 -4.75
N GLU A 52 10.53 -5.82 -4.20
CA GLU A 52 10.35 -7.26 -3.93
C GLU A 52 10.36 -8.10 -5.21
N ALA A 53 9.68 -7.62 -6.26
CA ALA A 53 9.66 -8.29 -7.55
C ALA A 53 11.05 -8.29 -8.22
N CYS A 54 11.87 -7.26 -7.99
CA CYS A 54 13.24 -7.20 -8.49
C CYS A 54 14.21 -8.05 -7.67
N GLU A 55 14.12 -8.03 -6.34
CA GLU A 55 14.95 -8.83 -5.44
C GLU A 55 14.74 -10.33 -5.70
N SER A 56 13.49 -10.78 -5.81
CA SER A 56 13.16 -12.16 -6.19
C SER A 56 13.60 -12.53 -7.61
N ALA A 57 13.91 -11.54 -8.46
CA ALA A 57 14.43 -11.75 -9.82
C ALA A 57 15.96 -11.76 -9.89
N GLY A 58 16.66 -11.36 -8.83
CA GLY A 58 18.07 -10.97 -8.90
C GLY A 58 18.31 -9.76 -9.82
N LYS A 59 17.35 -8.82 -9.87
CA LYS A 59 17.41 -7.60 -10.70
C LYS A 59 17.53 -6.35 -9.82
N LYS A 60 18.01 -5.27 -10.44
CA LYS A 60 18.15 -3.96 -9.79
C LYS A 60 16.88 -3.13 -9.99
N PRO A 61 16.19 -2.69 -8.91
CA PRO A 61 14.96 -1.89 -9.01
C PRO A 61 15.15 -0.59 -9.80
N GLU A 62 16.32 0.05 -9.69
CA GLU A 62 16.61 1.33 -10.36
C GLU A 62 16.63 1.24 -11.89
N LYS A 63 16.66 0.02 -12.44
CA LYS A 63 16.65 -0.26 -13.88
C LYS A 63 15.31 -0.79 -14.38
N MET A 64 14.28 -0.76 -13.53
CA MET A 64 12.98 -1.35 -13.79
C MET A 64 11.87 -0.32 -13.59
N SER A 65 10.70 -0.60 -14.14
CA SER A 65 9.52 0.25 -14.00
C SER A 65 8.28 -0.62 -13.80
N LEU A 66 7.38 -0.18 -12.93
CA LEU A 66 6.04 -0.74 -12.82
C LEU A 66 5.14 -0.06 -13.85
N ILE A 67 4.36 -0.85 -14.56
CA ILE A 67 3.37 -0.39 -15.54
C ILE A 67 2.02 -0.94 -15.07
N PHE A 68 1.02 -0.05 -14.98
CA PHE A 68 -0.36 -0.42 -14.69
C PHE A 68 -1.14 -0.46 -16.00
N GLU A 69 -1.79 -1.57 -16.29
CA GLU A 69 -2.64 -1.80 -17.49
C GLU A 69 -4.10 -1.97 -17.08
#